data_AF-A0A7W1LKQ7-F1
#
_entry.id   AF-A0A7W1LKQ7-F1
#
_cell.length_a   1.000
_cell.length_b   1.000
_cell.length_c   1.000
_cell.angle_alpha   90.00
_cell.angle_beta   90.00
_cell.angle_gamma   90.00
#
_symmetry.space_group_name_H-M   'P 1'
#
loop_
_entity.id
_entity.type
_entity.pdbx_description
1 polymer ?
#
loop_
_entity_poly.entity_id
_entity_poly.type
_entity_poly.pdbx_seq_one_letter_code
_entity_poly.pdbx_strand_id
1 'polypeptide(L)' 'PQLAEQLVRTVRALRSLELKKSPSIAETLDWAHTLLALGLSTLDEAAVRSTLGVVLKHASDQERAAIELRLN' A
#
# COMPACT_ATOMS: atom_id res chain seq x y z
N PRO A 1 12.55 12.20 2.02
CA PRO A 1 12.45 11.63 0.65
C PRO A 1 12.13 10.12 0.62
N GLN A 2 12.69 9.31 1.52
CA GLN A 2 12.66 7.85 1.44
C GLN A 2 11.24 7.24 1.46
N LEU A 3 10.35 7.72 2.33
CA LEU A 3 8.98 7.20 2.44
C LEU A 3 8.15 7.42 1.17
N ALA A 4 8.21 8.61 0.58
CA ALA A 4 7.47 8.94 -0.64
C ALA A 4 7.88 8.04 -1.81
N GLU A 5 9.17 7.77 -1.96
CA GLU A 5 9.65 6.85 -2.98
C GLU A 5 9.24 5.40 -2.71
N GLN A 6 9.31 4.93 -1.47
CA GLN A 6 8.84 3.59 -1.08
C GLN A 6 7.35 3.43 -1.38
N LEU A 7 6.55 4.44 -1.06
CA LEU A 7 5.12 4.46 -1.30
C LEU A 7 4.80 4.45 -2.80
N VAL A 8 5.46 5.28 -3.61
CA VAL A 8 5.28 5.28 -5.07
C VAL A 8 5.71 3.96 -5.69
N ARG A 9 6.85 3.37 -5.28
CA ARG A 9 7.29 2.06 -5.76
C ARG A 9 6.26 0.97 -5.44
N THR A 10 5.75 0.95 -4.21
CA THR A 10 4.76 -0.04 -3.77
C THR A 10 3.44 0.13 -4.53
N VAL A 11 2.93 1.36 -4.68
CA VAL A 11 1.71 1.61 -5.45
C VAL A 11 1.86 1.25 -6.92
N ARG A 12 3.03 1.47 -7.53
CA ARG A 12 3.30 1.01 -8.90
C ARG A 12 3.25 -0.51 -9.01
N ALA A 13 3.82 -1.23 -8.06
CA ALA A 13 3.71 -2.69 -8.00
C ALA A 13 2.24 -3.13 -7.87
N LEU A 14 1.48 -2.52 -6.96
CA LEU A 14 0.05 -2.81 -6.79
C LEU A 14 -0.76 -2.58 -8.08
N ARG A 15 -0.49 -1.51 -8.83
CA ARG A 15 -1.17 -1.21 -10.11
C ARG A 15 -0.81 -2.17 -11.25
N SER A 16 0.28 -2.93 -11.11
CA SER A 16 0.65 -3.96 -12.08
C SER A 16 -0.02 -5.31 -11.80
N LEU A 17 -0.66 -5.47 -10.64
CA LEU A 17 -1.44 -6.65 -10.29
C LEU A 17 -2.83 -6.57 -10.93
N GLU A 18 -3.43 -7.71 -11.25
CA GLU A 18 -4.84 -7.75 -11.71
C GLU A 18 -5.79 -7.63 -10.50
N LEU A 19 -5.90 -6.43 -9.96
CA LEU A 19 -6.81 -6.11 -8.86
C LEU A 19 -8.22 -5.85 -9.39
N LYS A 20 -9.25 -6.10 -8.57
CA LYS A 20 -10.63 -5.69 -8.90
C LYS A 20 -10.72 -4.17 -9.07
N LYS A 21 -10.02 -3.43 -8.21
CA LYS A 21 -9.86 -1.98 -8.34
C LYS A 21 -8.42 -1.57 -8.06
N SER A 22 -7.74 -1.05 -9.09
CA SER A 22 -6.42 -0.45 -8.92
C SER A 22 -6.49 0.83 -8.06
N PRO A 23 -5.52 1.07 -7.16
CA PRO A 23 -5.49 2.27 -6.33
C PRO A 23 -5.26 3.53 -7.18
N SER A 24 -6.06 4.58 -6.94
CA SER A 24 -5.89 5.88 -7.59
C SER A 24 -4.88 6.75 -6.86
N ILE A 25 -4.70 7.99 -7.33
CA ILE A 25 -3.87 9.00 -6.66
C ILE A 25 -4.47 9.37 -5.29
N ALA A 26 -5.80 9.42 -5.16
CA ALA A 26 -6.46 9.73 -3.89
C ALA A 26 -6.14 8.69 -2.81
N GLU A 27 -6.33 7.41 -3.11
CA GLU A 27 -5.99 6.34 -2.17
C GLU A 27 -4.49 6.31 -1.83
N THR A 28 -3.62 6.72 -2.76
CA THR A 28 -2.17 6.85 -2.53
C THR A 28 -1.85 7.95 -1.51
N LEU A 29 -2.50 9.10 -1.62
CA LEU A 29 -2.32 10.24 -0.72
C LEU A 29 -2.90 9.94 0.68
N ASP A 30 -4.08 9.32 0.73
CA ASP A 30 -4.69 8.87 1.99
C ASP A 30 -3.78 7.87 2.73
N TRP A 31 -3.10 6.99 1.98
CA TRP A 31 -2.15 6.08 2.56
C TRP A 31 -0.92 6.80 3.14
N ALA A 32 -0.38 7.78 2.42
CA ALA A 32 0.71 8.60 2.93
C ALA A 32 0.33 9.35 4.22
N HIS A 33 -0.85 9.97 4.26
CA HIS A 33 -1.35 10.62 5.48
C HIS A 33 -1.53 9.65 6.64
N THR A 34 -2.02 8.44 6.36
CA THR A 34 -2.20 7.41 7.39
C THR A 34 -0.86 6.97 7.97
N LEU A 35 0.15 6.75 7.14
CA LEU A 35 1.50 6.38 7.61
C LEU A 35 2.10 7.47 8.50
N LEU A 36 1.96 8.74 8.11
CA LEU A 36 2.40 9.87 8.93
C LEU A 36 1.64 9.97 10.26
N ALA A 37 0.32 9.75 10.24
CA ALA A 37 -0.51 9.76 11.45
C ALA A 37 -0.17 8.62 12.42
N LEU A 38 0.31 7.49 11.90
CA LEU A 38 0.82 6.36 12.70
C LEU A 38 2.26 6.56 13.18
N GLY A 39 2.90 7.69 12.85
CA GLY A 39 4.30 7.95 13.19
C GLY A 39 5.30 7.10 12.40
N LEU A 40 4.88 6.49 11.29
CA LEU A 40 5.71 5.63 10.46
C LEU A 40 6.52 6.47 9.47
N SER A 41 7.84 6.34 9.53
CA SER A 41 8.79 7.01 8.63
C SER A 41 9.31 6.10 7.51
N THR A 42 8.98 4.81 7.55
CA THR A 42 9.35 3.78 6.58
C THR A 42 8.15 2.90 6.24
N LEU A 43 8.17 2.33 5.04
CA LEU A 43 7.14 1.39 4.57
C LEU A 43 7.71 -0.05 4.54
N ASP A 44 7.86 -0.65 5.72
CA ASP A 44 8.29 -2.04 5.88
C ASP A 44 7.11 -3.02 5.71
N GLU A 45 7.40 -4.33 5.73
CA GLU A 45 6.39 -5.38 5.51
C GLU A 45 5.22 -5.28 6.50
N ALA A 46 5.50 -5.00 7.77
CA ALA A 46 4.49 -4.88 8.82
C ALA A 46 3.59 -3.67 8.58
N ALA A 47 4.18 -2.52 8.28
CA ALA A 47 3.47 -1.29 7.93
C ALA A 47 2.59 -1.50 6.70
N VAL A 48 3.10 -2.11 5.62
CA VAL A 48 2.30 -2.43 4.43
C VAL A 48 1.13 -3.32 4.81
N ARG A 49 1.39 -4.45 5.48
CA ARG A 49 0.35 -5.42 5.85
C ARG A 49 -0.77 -4.79 6.68
N SER A 50 -0.42 -4.00 7.70
CA SER A 50 -1.41 -3.42 8.61
C SER A 50 -2.19 -2.24 8.00
N THR A 51 -1.72 -1.68 6.89
CA THR A 51 -2.33 -0.49 6.26
C THR A 51 -2.78 -0.70 4.81
N LEU A 52 -2.66 -1.92 4.27
CA LEU A 52 -3.12 -2.27 2.91
C LEU A 52 -4.58 -1.87 2.65
N GLY A 53 -5.45 -1.94 3.67
CA GLY A 53 -6.86 -1.54 3.57
C GLY A 53 -7.09 -0.05 3.28
N VAL A 54 -6.09 0.80 3.54
CA VAL A 54 -6.16 2.22 3.19
C VAL A 54 -6.09 2.39 1.68
N VAL A 55 -5.22 1.64 1.02
CA VAL A 55 -4.95 1.76 -0.42
C VAL A 55 -5.78 0.79 -1.27
N LEU A 56 -6.14 -0.40 -0.75
CA LEU A 56 -6.97 -1.40 -1.42
C LEU A 56 -8.28 -1.63 -0.67
N LYS A 57 -9.41 -1.37 -1.33
CA LYS A 57 -10.74 -1.40 -0.69
C LYS A 57 -11.40 -2.79 -0.66
N HIS A 58 -10.93 -3.72 -1.49
CA HIS A 58 -11.47 -5.08 -1.54
C HIS A 58 -10.58 -6.03 -0.76
N ALA A 59 -11.14 -6.81 0.17
CA ALA A 59 -10.39 -7.78 0.97
C ALA A 59 -9.63 -8.80 0.09
N SER A 60 -10.22 -9.24 -1.03
CA SER A 60 -9.55 -10.13 -1.99
C SER A 60 -8.34 -9.48 -2.67
N ASP A 61 -8.38 -8.16 -2.91
CA ASP A 61 -7.25 -7.43 -3.49
C ASP A 61 -6.13 -7.26 -2.45
N GLN A 62 -6.48 -7.08 -1.17
CA GLN A 62 -5.52 -7.06 -0.06
C GLN A 62 -4.82 -8.40 0.12
N GLU A 63 -5.57 -9.51 0.07
CA GLU A 63 -5.02 -10.86 0.15
C GLU A 63 -4.08 -11.14 -1.02
N ARG A 64 -4.51 -10.84 -2.25
CA ARG A 64 -3.66 -10.96 -3.45
C ARG A 64 -2.39 -10.12 -3.31
N ALA A 65 -2.52 -8.85 -2.90
CA ALA A 65 -1.37 -7.98 -2.71
C ALA A 65 -0.41 -8.50 -1.63
N ALA A 66 -0.91 -9.04 -0.52
CA ALA A 66 -0.07 -9.60 0.53
C ALA A 66 0.75 -10.80 0.04
N ILE A 67 0.15 -11.67 -0.78
CA ILE A 67 0.82 -12.80 -1.42
C ILE A 67 1.88 -12.32 -2.41
N GLU A 68 1.51 -11.44 -3.34
CA GLU A 68 2.39 -10.98 -4.43
C GLU A 68 3.57 -10.13 -3.92
N LEU A 69 3.34 -9.34 -2.88
CA LEU A 69 4.39 -8.57 -2.20
C LEU A 69 5.21 -9.41 -1.21
N ARG A 70 4.88 -10.70 -1.05
CA ARG A 70 5.55 -11.64 -0.13
C ARG A 70 5.67 -11.09 1.28
N LEU A 71 4.60 -10.45 1.75
CA LEU A 71 4.55 -9.99 3.13
C LEU A 71 4.56 -11.24 4.01
N ASN A 72 5.40 -11.27 5.05
CA ASN A 72 5.43 -12.35 6.05
C ASN A 72 4.53 -12.07 7.26
#